data_AF-A0A537SZ86-F1
#
_entry.id   AF-A0A537SZ86-F1
#
_cell.length_a   1.000
_cell.length_b   1.000
_cell.length_c   1.000
_cell.angle_alpha   90.00
_cell.angle_beta   90.00
_cell.angle_gamma   90.00
#
_symmetry.space_group_name_H-M   'P 1'
#
loop_
_entity.id
_entity.type
_entity.pdbx_description
1 polymer ?
#
loop_
_entity_poly.entity_id
_entity_poly.type
_entity_poly.pdbx_seq_one_letter_code
_entity_poly.pdbx_strand_id
1 'polypeptide(L)'
;MANKLTGSYNAVAQISRRQLNGLLASLHQNGASDQPPLRLGHNGVLRVGDPKPTRPEFVRLRFGNWIRNFQSAGGPSNLDDFRARLAVHAPPGAAKMMEEEFSKLEKGRPGRQPSKKPRGRVQLQLSSPTIILADGATSEATLLTDVRAHYDPDSGAGEIAAADHPLHGEVRAAFELSVLSSASGRKLSVRPSSKDSKIQFIAASGTGLTGAEVSRISGELRDIVREKFTPPPVDLPPDFPFSEFKVVGSGANQVIALPIQVSDSPLPSGRIQNLDENFADSSGFAFAASKEYIEDLLEPLFDAVSNVVRDFKKEIIIGVTVFGIPLKQTIKFTLQLKSGPSLEWESGKIKLSAHLKLVVRPGPDVSFKFTQKFKLALNASTQQVTLEADGNPSVNTDLPFNFLHEAFENAVKEKRDDALSGGAVPVNDAVNGIFAGARQKLIGGLKVFDESASATFTTVKITEDGLIVRGEIGSGPRQAPVVQ
;
A
#
# COMPACT_ATOMS: atom_id res chain seq x y z
N MET A 1 3.84 13.12 19.22
CA MET A 1 5.12 12.43 19.54
C MET A 1 5.12 11.08 18.85
N ALA A 2 6.29 10.51 18.52
CA ALA A 2 6.32 9.19 17.90
C ALA A 2 5.91 8.11 18.92
N ASN A 3 4.98 7.21 18.56
CA ASN A 3 4.60 6.05 19.37
C ASN A 3 5.18 4.76 18.74
N LYS A 4 5.14 3.63 19.47
CA LYS A 4 5.75 2.37 18.98
C LYS A 4 5.00 1.76 17.80
N LEU A 5 3.69 1.97 17.77
CA LEU A 5 2.78 1.32 16.83
C LEU A 5 2.79 1.97 15.43
N THR A 6 2.65 3.29 15.37
CA THR A 6 2.55 4.07 14.13
C THR A 6 3.73 5.03 13.92
N GLY A 7 4.72 5.03 14.82
CA GLY A 7 5.81 6.00 14.76
C GLY A 7 5.25 7.41 14.87
N SER A 8 5.67 8.29 13.95
CA SER A 8 5.19 9.68 13.89
C SER A 8 3.93 9.86 13.03
N TYR A 9 3.35 8.79 12.50
CA TYR A 9 2.21 8.85 11.57
C TYR A 9 0.88 8.61 12.28
N ASN A 10 -0.23 9.09 11.69
CA ASN A 10 -1.57 8.83 12.22
C ASN A 10 -1.96 7.35 12.11
N ALA A 11 -1.53 6.70 11.02
CA ALA A 11 -1.83 5.29 10.77
C ALA A 11 -0.71 4.61 9.98
N VAL A 12 -0.70 3.28 10.01
CA VAL A 12 0.20 2.44 9.22
C VAL A 12 -0.60 1.24 8.72
N ALA A 13 -0.48 0.92 7.43
CA ALA A 13 -0.94 -0.35 6.88
C ALA A 13 0.26 -1.30 6.71
N GLN A 14 0.09 -2.56 7.06
CA GLN A 14 1.08 -3.61 6.85
C GLN A 14 0.50 -4.69 5.95
N ILE A 15 1.23 -5.04 4.89
CA ILE A 15 0.86 -6.14 3.98
C ILE A 15 1.96 -7.18 4.04
N SER A 16 1.60 -8.42 4.36
CA SER A 16 2.57 -9.51 4.42
C SER A 16 3.14 -9.82 3.04
N ARG A 17 4.43 -10.17 2.97
CA ARG A 17 5.08 -10.64 1.75
C ARG A 17 4.38 -11.85 1.14
N ARG A 18 3.83 -12.73 1.99
CA ARG A 18 3.00 -13.87 1.58
C ARG A 18 1.82 -13.41 0.72
N GLN A 19 1.09 -12.38 1.15
CA GLN A 19 -0.04 -11.86 0.40
C GLN A 19 0.38 -11.15 -0.89
N LEU A 20 1.51 -10.43 -0.89
CA LEU A 20 2.07 -9.85 -2.12
C LEU A 20 2.43 -10.93 -3.16
N ASN A 21 3.11 -12.00 -2.75
CA ASN A 21 3.36 -13.16 -3.62
C ASN A 21 2.04 -13.84 -4.04
N GLY A 22 1.05 -13.81 -3.17
CA GLY A 22 -0.33 -14.20 -3.46
C GLY A 22 -0.88 -13.47 -4.69
N LEU A 23 -0.87 -12.14 -4.64
CA LEU A 23 -1.35 -11.26 -5.70
C LEU A 23 -0.54 -11.38 -7.00
N LEU A 24 0.80 -11.48 -6.90
CA LEU A 24 1.66 -11.69 -8.06
C LEU A 24 1.33 -12.98 -8.81
N ALA A 25 1.04 -14.06 -8.08
CA ALA A 25 0.63 -15.30 -8.69
C ALA A 25 -0.77 -15.22 -9.33
N SER A 26 -1.72 -14.48 -8.74
CA SER A 26 -3.02 -14.23 -9.38
C SER A 26 -2.84 -13.44 -10.68
N LEU A 27 -2.01 -12.39 -10.68
CA LEU A 27 -1.67 -11.64 -11.88
C LEU A 27 -1.00 -12.50 -12.95
N HIS A 28 -0.13 -13.44 -12.54
CA HIS A 28 0.48 -14.39 -13.46
C HIS A 28 -0.57 -15.31 -14.08
N GLN A 29 -1.48 -15.88 -13.29
CA GLN A 29 -2.56 -16.73 -13.80
C GLN A 29 -3.50 -16.00 -14.75
N ASN A 30 -3.79 -14.73 -14.49
CA ASN A 30 -4.54 -13.89 -15.43
C ASN A 30 -3.85 -13.84 -16.80
N GLY A 31 -2.52 -14.00 -16.86
CA GLY A 31 -1.75 -14.09 -18.11
C GLY A 31 -2.18 -15.19 -19.07
N ALA A 32 -2.88 -16.23 -18.60
CA ALA A 32 -3.46 -17.28 -19.44
C ALA A 32 -4.83 -16.90 -20.03
N SER A 33 -5.45 -15.82 -19.55
CA SER A 33 -6.73 -15.32 -20.05
C SER A 33 -6.54 -14.34 -21.21
N ASP A 34 -7.47 -14.37 -22.16
CA ASP A 34 -7.43 -13.54 -23.36
C ASP A 34 -7.74 -12.06 -23.07
N GLN A 35 -8.49 -11.74 -22.00
CA GLN A 35 -8.93 -10.37 -21.68
C GLN A 35 -8.96 -10.00 -20.17
N PRO A 36 -7.89 -10.21 -19.39
CA PRO A 36 -7.84 -9.69 -18.03
C PRO A 36 -7.52 -8.17 -18.01
N PRO A 37 -8.02 -7.41 -17.02
CA PRO A 37 -7.68 -6.00 -16.85
C PRO A 37 -6.20 -5.80 -16.49
N LEU A 38 -5.58 -6.72 -15.75
CA LEU A 38 -4.15 -6.74 -15.40
C LEU A 38 -3.59 -8.17 -15.47
N ARG A 39 -2.40 -8.33 -16.07
CA ARG A 39 -1.73 -9.64 -16.22
C ARG A 39 -0.21 -9.56 -16.18
N LEU A 40 0.40 -10.67 -15.76
CA LEU A 40 1.82 -10.96 -15.97
C LEU A 40 1.92 -12.18 -16.91
N GLY A 41 2.65 -12.05 -18.01
CA GLY A 41 2.70 -13.10 -19.03
C GLY A 41 3.34 -14.40 -18.55
N HIS A 42 2.87 -15.53 -19.08
CA HIS A 42 3.47 -16.85 -18.89
C HIS A 42 4.62 -17.13 -19.84
N ASN A 43 4.57 -16.54 -21.02
CA ASN A 43 5.56 -16.71 -22.05
C ASN A 43 5.74 -15.42 -22.85
N GLY A 44 6.77 -15.40 -23.69
CA GLY A 44 7.00 -14.29 -24.59
C GLY A 44 8.14 -14.58 -25.56
N VAL A 45 8.16 -13.83 -26.65
CA VAL A 45 9.27 -13.85 -27.60
C VAL A 45 9.96 -12.51 -27.53
N LEU A 46 11.24 -12.51 -27.18
CA LEU A 46 12.07 -11.33 -27.08
C LEU A 46 13.17 -11.37 -28.14
N ARG A 47 13.58 -10.18 -28.55
CA ARG A 47 14.70 -9.97 -29.45
C ARG A 47 15.93 -9.51 -28.67
N VAL A 48 17.07 -10.13 -28.91
CA VAL A 48 18.33 -9.93 -28.17
C VAL A 48 19.44 -9.51 -29.12
N GLY A 49 20.34 -8.62 -28.67
CA GLY A 49 21.52 -8.21 -29.43
C GLY A 49 21.28 -7.30 -30.63
N ASP A 50 20.07 -6.74 -30.78
CA ASP A 50 19.82 -5.77 -31.84
C ASP A 50 20.65 -4.50 -31.57
N PRO A 51 21.41 -4.00 -32.56
CA PRO A 51 22.22 -2.81 -32.36
C PRO A 51 21.31 -1.61 -32.09
N LYS A 52 21.58 -0.89 -31.00
CA LYS A 52 20.98 0.43 -30.75
C LYS A 52 21.20 1.28 -32.00
N PRO A 53 20.16 1.86 -32.61
CA PRO A 53 20.36 2.78 -33.73
C PRO A 53 21.25 3.91 -33.22
N THR A 54 22.46 3.99 -33.76
CA THR A 54 23.36 5.11 -33.48
C THR A 54 22.65 6.40 -33.89
N ARG A 55 22.83 7.51 -33.16
CA ARG A 55 22.24 8.84 -33.50
C ARG A 55 22.25 9.17 -35.01
N PRO A 56 23.30 8.88 -35.80
CA PRO A 56 23.26 9.07 -37.26
C PRO A 56 22.25 8.17 -38.02
N GLU A 57 21.97 6.94 -37.59
CA GLU A 57 20.95 6.09 -38.22
C GLU A 57 19.51 6.56 -37.95
N PHE A 58 19.25 7.16 -36.79
CA PHE A 58 17.93 7.73 -36.46
C PHE A 58 17.59 8.92 -37.38
N VAL A 59 18.58 9.77 -37.66
CA VAL A 59 18.45 10.90 -38.60
C VAL A 59 18.25 10.38 -40.03
N ARG A 60 19.01 9.35 -40.44
CA ARG A 60 18.93 8.75 -41.78
C ARG A 60 17.59 8.05 -42.05
N LEU A 61 17.03 7.33 -41.07
CA LEU A 61 15.72 6.68 -41.19
C LEU A 61 14.58 7.70 -41.30
N ARG A 62 14.64 8.79 -40.54
CA ARG A 62 13.65 9.88 -40.65
C ARG A 62 13.79 10.68 -41.94
N PHE A 63 15.02 10.94 -42.39
CA PHE A 63 15.26 11.64 -43.65
C PHE A 63 14.83 10.80 -44.86
N GLY A 64 15.13 9.50 -44.88
CA GLY A 64 14.69 8.59 -45.93
C GLY A 64 13.17 8.42 -45.99
N ASN A 65 12.49 8.37 -44.84
CA ASN A 65 11.03 8.36 -44.79
C ASN A 65 10.43 9.71 -45.17
N TRP A 66 11.07 10.82 -44.81
CA TRP A 66 10.66 12.16 -45.21
C TRP A 66 10.77 12.38 -46.72
N ILE A 67 11.88 11.98 -47.37
CA ILE A 67 12.03 12.04 -48.84
C ILE A 67 10.92 11.23 -49.53
N ARG A 68 10.66 10.01 -49.04
CA ARG A 68 9.63 9.13 -49.60
C ARG A 68 8.23 9.75 -49.46
N ASN A 69 7.96 10.37 -48.32
CA ASN A 69 6.70 11.09 -48.06
C ASN A 69 6.57 12.37 -48.90
N PHE A 70 7.68 13.10 -49.13
CA PHE A 70 7.73 14.30 -49.97
C PHE A 70 7.50 13.97 -51.45
N GLN A 71 8.07 12.86 -51.95
CA GLN A 71 7.80 12.35 -53.29
C GLN A 71 6.34 11.89 -53.45
N SER A 72 5.77 11.21 -52.43
CA SER A 72 4.36 10.81 -52.47
C SER A 72 3.37 11.97 -52.35
N ALA A 73 3.81 13.13 -51.87
CA ALA A 73 2.99 14.34 -51.75
C ALA A 73 3.06 15.26 -52.99
N GLY A 74 3.59 14.78 -54.12
CA GLY A 74 3.68 15.54 -55.37
C GLY A 74 4.98 16.34 -55.55
N GLY A 75 6.04 16.04 -54.78
CA GLY A 75 7.38 16.55 -55.03
C GLY A 75 7.98 16.08 -56.36
N PRO A 76 9.10 16.67 -56.83
CA PRO A 76 9.73 16.32 -58.10
C PRO A 76 10.01 14.81 -58.21
N SER A 77 9.77 14.28 -59.39
CA SER A 77 9.63 12.84 -59.67
C SER A 77 10.95 12.08 -59.80
N ASN A 78 12.11 12.75 -59.80
CA ASN A 78 13.41 12.10 -59.80
C ASN A 78 14.35 12.65 -58.70
N LEU A 79 15.30 11.82 -58.26
CA LEU A 79 16.20 12.10 -57.15
C LEU A 79 17.25 13.18 -57.48
N ASP A 80 17.61 13.30 -58.76
CA ASP A 80 18.62 14.24 -59.26
C ASP A 80 18.10 15.70 -59.30
N ASP A 81 16.84 15.93 -59.67
CA ASP A 81 16.21 17.27 -59.65
C ASP A 81 15.97 17.74 -58.21
N PHE A 82 15.70 16.82 -57.29
CA PHE A 82 15.63 17.11 -55.86
C PHE A 82 17.00 17.46 -55.28
N ARG A 83 18.06 16.71 -55.66
CA ARG A 83 19.45 16.96 -55.27
C ARG A 83 19.95 18.32 -55.78
N ALA A 84 19.66 18.67 -57.03
CA ALA A 84 20.02 19.95 -57.63
C ALA A 84 19.37 21.14 -56.90
N ARG A 85 18.08 21.05 -56.54
CA ARG A 85 17.36 22.12 -55.83
C ARG A 85 17.82 22.30 -54.39
N LEU A 86 18.17 21.22 -53.69
CA LEU A 86 18.71 21.29 -52.32
C LEU A 86 20.13 21.83 -52.26
N ALA A 87 20.99 21.46 -53.22
CA ALA A 87 22.36 21.96 -53.30
C ALA A 87 22.43 23.46 -53.61
N VAL A 88 21.47 23.99 -54.40
CA VAL A 88 21.41 25.43 -54.76
C VAL A 88 20.95 26.33 -53.61
N HIS A 89 20.19 25.82 -52.64
CA HIS A 89 19.62 26.60 -51.54
C HIS A 89 20.22 26.31 -50.15
N ALA A 90 21.13 25.34 -50.03
CA ALA A 90 21.76 25.00 -48.76
C ALA A 90 23.10 25.76 -48.56
N PRO A 91 23.45 26.14 -47.31
CA PRO A 91 24.78 26.66 -47.00
C PRO A 91 25.88 25.66 -47.41
N PRO A 92 27.09 26.11 -47.80
CA PRO A 92 28.11 25.25 -48.43
C PRO A 92 28.50 24.00 -47.61
N GLY A 93 28.52 24.13 -46.27
CA GLY A 93 28.81 23.00 -45.37
C GLY A 93 27.68 21.97 -45.29
N ALA A 94 26.43 22.39 -45.44
CA ALA A 94 25.26 21.50 -45.43
C ALA A 94 25.09 20.78 -46.77
N ALA A 95 25.37 21.46 -47.89
CA ALA A 95 25.34 20.85 -49.22
C ALA A 95 26.33 19.68 -49.31
N LYS A 96 27.56 19.84 -48.79
CA LYS A 96 28.58 18.79 -48.79
C LYS A 96 28.18 17.55 -47.97
N MET A 97 27.57 17.75 -46.80
CA MET A 97 27.09 16.62 -45.98
C MET A 97 25.94 15.87 -46.66
N MET A 98 25.04 16.57 -47.35
CA MET A 98 23.94 15.94 -48.09
C MET A 98 24.46 15.15 -49.30
N GLU A 99 25.43 15.69 -50.04
CA GLU A 99 26.10 15.04 -51.18
C GLU A 99 26.78 13.72 -50.78
N GLU A 100 27.45 13.72 -49.63
CA GLU A 100 28.09 12.53 -49.05
C GLU A 100 27.06 11.45 -48.65
N GLU A 101 25.89 11.84 -48.13
CA GLU A 101 24.84 10.90 -47.75
C GLU A 101 24.08 10.32 -48.96
N PHE A 102 23.84 11.11 -50.02
CA PHE A 102 23.30 10.60 -51.29
C PHE A 102 24.26 9.59 -51.94
N SER A 103 25.57 9.88 -51.93
CA SER A 103 26.60 8.96 -52.45
C SER A 103 26.68 7.64 -51.68
N LYS A 104 26.32 7.62 -50.38
CA LYS A 104 26.23 6.40 -49.56
C LYS A 104 24.94 5.60 -49.77
N LEU A 105 23.90 6.24 -50.30
CA LEU A 105 22.63 5.60 -50.66
C LEU A 105 22.72 4.89 -52.01
N GLU A 106 23.40 5.50 -52.99
CA GLU A 106 23.58 4.93 -54.34
C GLU A 106 24.52 3.72 -54.38
N LYS A 107 25.54 3.68 -53.51
CA LYS A 107 26.58 2.63 -53.60
C LYS A 107 26.19 1.24 -53.12
N GLY A 108 25.02 1.04 -52.51
CA GLY A 108 24.64 -0.25 -51.91
C GLY A 108 25.57 -0.66 -50.76
N ARG A 109 25.04 -1.32 -49.72
CA ARG A 109 25.88 -1.68 -48.56
C ARG A 109 26.91 -2.76 -48.93
N PRO A 110 28.21 -2.61 -48.63
CA PRO A 110 29.09 -3.77 -48.48
C PRO A 110 28.58 -4.62 -47.30
N GLY A 111 28.66 -5.95 -47.45
CA GLY A 111 28.20 -6.92 -46.46
C GLY A 111 28.76 -6.63 -45.07
N ARG A 112 27.87 -6.43 -44.09
CA ARG A 112 28.24 -6.20 -42.70
C ARG A 112 28.91 -7.48 -42.20
N GLN A 113 30.18 -7.41 -41.78
CA GLN A 113 30.86 -8.54 -41.14
C GLN A 113 30.00 -9.08 -39.98
N PRO A 114 29.93 -10.41 -39.82
CA PRO A 114 29.17 -11.04 -38.75
C PRO A 114 29.62 -10.49 -37.39
N SER A 115 28.68 -9.99 -36.59
CA SER A 115 28.98 -9.55 -35.24
C SER A 115 29.22 -10.77 -34.36
N LYS A 116 30.38 -10.86 -33.69
CA LYS A 116 30.62 -11.88 -32.65
C LYS A 116 29.75 -11.69 -31.39
N LYS A 117 28.92 -10.64 -31.35
CA LYS A 117 27.94 -10.42 -30.29
C LYS A 117 26.72 -11.32 -30.51
N PRO A 118 26.14 -11.89 -29.46
CA PRO A 118 24.94 -12.69 -29.61
C PRO A 118 23.80 -11.82 -30.14
N ARG A 119 23.10 -12.29 -31.17
CA ARG A 119 21.92 -11.64 -31.73
C ARG A 119 20.94 -12.70 -32.22
N GLY A 120 19.69 -12.64 -31.77
CA GLY A 120 18.76 -13.74 -31.99
C GLY A 120 17.40 -13.50 -31.34
N ARG A 121 16.49 -14.47 -31.48
CA ARG A 121 15.21 -14.49 -30.78
C ARG A 121 15.33 -15.38 -29.56
N VAL A 122 14.71 -14.97 -28.45
CA VAL A 122 14.58 -15.78 -27.26
C VAL A 122 13.11 -16.03 -27.02
N GLN A 123 12.70 -17.29 -27.02
CA GLN A 123 11.39 -17.73 -26.58
C GLN A 123 11.49 -18.05 -25.09
N LEU A 124 10.60 -17.50 -24.28
CA LEU A 124 10.67 -17.55 -22.83
C LEU A 124 9.41 -18.16 -22.27
N GLN A 125 9.56 -18.95 -21.22
CA GLN A 125 8.52 -19.35 -20.29
C GLN A 125 8.95 -18.90 -18.89
N LEU A 126 8.03 -18.23 -18.19
CA LEU A 126 8.25 -17.67 -16.87
C LEU A 126 7.36 -18.38 -15.85
N SER A 127 7.92 -18.61 -14.66
CA SER A 127 7.14 -19.01 -13.49
C SER A 127 6.51 -17.82 -12.79
N SER A 128 5.57 -18.09 -11.87
CA SER A 128 4.96 -17.08 -10.99
C SER A 128 6.05 -16.27 -10.28
N PRO A 129 6.13 -14.95 -10.50
CA PRO A 129 7.15 -14.16 -9.86
C PRO A 129 6.88 -14.02 -8.37
N THR A 130 7.96 -13.93 -7.59
CA THR A 130 7.92 -13.65 -6.16
C THR A 130 8.78 -12.44 -5.83
N ILE A 131 8.50 -11.81 -4.70
CA ILE A 131 9.25 -10.65 -4.22
C ILE A 131 10.13 -11.04 -3.04
N ILE A 132 11.39 -10.61 -3.08
CA ILE A 132 12.28 -10.53 -1.93
C ILE A 132 12.40 -9.07 -1.53
N LEU A 133 12.29 -8.85 -0.23
CA LEU A 133 12.43 -7.56 0.40
C LEU A 133 13.60 -7.66 1.38
N ALA A 134 14.54 -6.71 1.30
CA ALA A 134 15.62 -6.64 2.28
C ALA A 134 15.10 -6.01 3.58
N ASP A 135 15.55 -6.50 4.72
CA ASP A 135 15.11 -6.00 6.03
C ASP A 135 15.42 -4.50 6.15
N GLY A 136 14.43 -3.71 6.55
CA GLY A 136 14.55 -2.26 6.66
C GLY A 136 14.61 -1.50 5.34
N ALA A 137 14.47 -2.15 4.18
CA ALA A 137 14.47 -1.46 2.90
C ALA A 137 13.30 -0.47 2.79
N THR A 138 13.57 0.71 2.25
CA THR A 138 12.56 1.78 2.10
C THR A 138 12.29 2.17 0.66
N SER A 139 13.05 1.63 -0.29
CA SER A 139 13.01 2.04 -1.69
C SER A 139 13.43 0.93 -2.66
N GLU A 140 13.58 -0.31 -2.21
CA GLU A 140 14.04 -1.41 -3.06
C GLU A 140 13.23 -2.67 -2.84
N ALA A 141 12.94 -3.36 -3.94
CA ALA A 141 12.41 -4.72 -3.95
C ALA A 141 13.10 -5.55 -5.02
N THR A 142 13.29 -6.84 -4.77
CA THR A 142 13.87 -7.77 -5.75
C THR A 142 12.80 -8.73 -6.25
N LEU A 143 12.62 -8.79 -7.57
CA LEU A 143 11.74 -9.76 -8.22
C LEU A 143 12.53 -11.03 -8.54
N LEU A 144 11.93 -12.19 -8.27
CA LEU A 144 12.46 -13.51 -8.57
C LEU A 144 11.49 -14.25 -9.47
N THR A 145 12.00 -14.87 -10.51
CA THR A 145 11.22 -15.74 -11.40
C THR A 145 12.13 -16.81 -12.00
N ASP A 146 11.71 -18.07 -11.94
CA ASP A 146 12.33 -19.12 -12.74
C ASP A 146 11.97 -18.93 -14.21
N VAL A 147 12.98 -19.08 -15.06
CA VAL A 147 12.90 -18.93 -16.51
C VAL A 147 13.34 -20.20 -17.20
N ARG A 148 12.59 -20.59 -18.23
CA ARG A 148 13.05 -21.50 -19.29
C ARG A 148 13.08 -20.72 -20.58
N ALA A 149 14.17 -20.86 -21.31
CA ALA A 149 14.36 -20.13 -22.55
C ALA A 149 14.86 -21.05 -23.67
N HIS A 150 14.47 -20.71 -24.89
CA HIS A 150 15.08 -21.22 -26.11
C HIS A 150 15.64 -20.06 -26.90
N TYR A 151 16.91 -20.14 -27.31
CA TYR A 151 17.57 -19.09 -28.06
C TYR A 151 17.81 -19.52 -29.51
N ASP A 152 17.20 -18.78 -30.42
CA ASP A 152 17.35 -18.92 -31.86
C ASP A 152 18.35 -17.85 -32.37
N PRO A 153 19.63 -18.18 -32.60
CA PRO A 153 20.60 -17.22 -33.10
C PRO A 153 20.28 -16.78 -34.53
N ASP A 154 20.57 -15.52 -34.85
CA ASP A 154 20.58 -15.06 -36.23
C ASP A 154 21.69 -15.72 -37.03
N SER A 155 21.46 -15.88 -38.34
CA SER A 155 22.51 -16.27 -39.28
C SER A 155 23.76 -15.37 -39.14
N GLY A 156 24.89 -15.99 -38.77
CA GLY A 156 26.18 -15.33 -38.60
C GLY A 156 26.32 -14.52 -37.31
N ALA A 157 25.39 -14.60 -36.35
CA ALA A 157 25.57 -14.05 -35.02
C ALA A 157 26.25 -15.05 -34.08
N GLY A 158 26.81 -14.56 -32.97
CA GLY A 158 27.34 -15.42 -31.91
C GLY A 158 26.22 -16.15 -31.14
N GLU A 159 26.54 -17.29 -30.55
CA GLU A 159 25.64 -17.97 -29.61
C GLU A 159 25.73 -17.38 -28.19
N ILE A 160 24.60 -17.35 -27.48
CA ILE A 160 24.55 -16.99 -26.05
C ILE A 160 25.08 -18.16 -25.19
N ALA A 161 24.67 -19.37 -25.54
CA ALA A 161 25.13 -20.65 -25.00
C ALA A 161 25.10 -21.69 -26.13
N ALA A 162 25.84 -22.79 -25.97
CA ALA A 162 25.82 -23.90 -26.93
C ALA A 162 24.38 -24.39 -27.17
N ALA A 163 24.06 -24.72 -28.42
CA ALA A 163 22.70 -25.06 -28.85
C ALA A 163 22.07 -26.27 -28.12
N ASP A 164 22.88 -27.13 -27.51
CA ASP A 164 22.48 -28.30 -26.73
C ASP A 164 22.28 -28.00 -25.22
N HIS A 165 22.64 -26.81 -24.75
CA HIS A 165 22.47 -26.42 -23.35
C HIS A 165 21.08 -25.82 -23.08
N PRO A 166 20.26 -26.42 -22.19
CA PRO A 166 18.99 -25.83 -21.81
C PRO A 166 19.21 -24.52 -21.03
N LEU A 167 18.60 -23.43 -21.50
CA LEU A 167 18.59 -22.15 -20.78
C LEU A 167 17.52 -22.18 -19.69
N HIS A 168 17.84 -22.81 -18.57
CA HIS A 168 16.96 -22.94 -17.41
C HIS A 168 17.65 -22.38 -16.16
N GLY A 169 16.95 -21.55 -15.40
CA GLY A 169 17.50 -20.97 -14.18
C GLY A 169 16.56 -19.96 -13.54
N GLU A 170 17.08 -19.23 -12.57
CA GLU A 170 16.36 -18.19 -11.85
C GLU A 170 16.88 -16.81 -12.27
N VAL A 171 15.95 -15.89 -12.53
CA VAL A 171 16.23 -14.46 -12.73
C VAL A 171 15.98 -13.73 -11.41
N ARG A 172 16.97 -12.97 -10.96
CA ARG A 172 16.84 -12.03 -9.83
C ARG A 172 17.07 -10.62 -10.34
N ALA A 173 16.10 -9.73 -10.16
CA ALA A 173 16.22 -8.34 -10.58
C ALA A 173 15.72 -7.38 -9.51
N ALA A 174 16.59 -6.52 -8.99
CA ALA A 174 16.20 -5.46 -8.07
C ALA A 174 15.63 -4.24 -8.80
N PHE A 175 14.61 -3.66 -8.19
CA PHE A 175 13.94 -2.45 -8.64
C PHE A 175 13.95 -1.42 -7.51
N GLU A 176 14.27 -0.19 -7.89
CA GLU A 176 14.22 1.00 -7.07
C GLU A 176 12.82 1.63 -7.22
N LEU A 177 12.17 1.88 -6.09
CA LEU A 177 10.84 2.46 -5.98
C LEU A 177 10.96 3.88 -5.40
N SER A 178 10.29 4.83 -6.03
CA SER A 178 10.29 6.22 -5.58
C SER A 178 8.99 6.93 -5.93
N VAL A 179 8.57 7.87 -5.08
CA VAL A 179 7.47 8.78 -5.40
C VAL A 179 8.05 10.05 -6.01
N LEU A 180 7.61 10.36 -7.22
CA LEU A 180 7.99 11.57 -7.94
C LEU A 180 6.90 12.63 -7.77
N SER A 181 7.29 13.84 -7.39
CA SER A 181 6.38 15.00 -7.35
C SER A 181 6.51 15.80 -8.64
N SER A 182 5.37 16.16 -9.24
CA SER A 182 5.30 16.97 -10.46
C SER A 182 4.13 17.97 -10.40
N ALA A 183 4.11 18.94 -11.32
CA ALA A 183 2.99 19.88 -11.45
C ALA A 183 1.64 19.17 -11.74
N SER A 184 1.68 18.00 -12.37
CA SER A 184 0.50 17.16 -12.65
C SER A 184 0.08 16.25 -11.49
N GLY A 185 0.74 16.33 -10.34
CA GLY A 185 0.52 15.46 -9.18
C GLY A 185 1.67 14.50 -8.90
N ARG A 186 1.42 13.53 -8.03
CA ARG A 186 2.42 12.53 -7.59
C ARG A 186 2.35 11.27 -8.46
N LYS A 187 3.52 10.69 -8.73
CA LYS A 187 3.64 9.44 -9.51
C LYS A 187 4.52 8.44 -8.80
N LEU A 188 4.18 7.16 -8.85
CA LEU A 188 5.05 6.07 -8.44
C LEU A 188 5.97 5.68 -9.60
N SER A 189 7.28 5.80 -9.40
CA SER A 189 8.29 5.31 -10.34
C SER A 189 8.91 4.03 -9.82
N VAL A 190 8.91 3.00 -10.67
CA VAL A 190 9.62 1.75 -10.44
C VAL A 190 10.67 1.63 -11.53
N ARG A 191 11.94 1.52 -11.14
CA ARG A 191 13.07 1.48 -12.08
C ARG A 191 13.98 0.30 -11.78
N PRO A 192 14.44 -0.45 -12.78
CA PRO A 192 15.47 -1.45 -12.56
C PRO A 192 16.73 -0.84 -11.96
N SER A 193 17.43 -1.58 -11.09
CA SER A 193 18.66 -1.08 -10.50
C SER A 193 19.74 -0.84 -11.55
N SER A 194 20.47 0.25 -11.39
CA SER A 194 21.67 0.58 -12.18
C SER A 194 22.85 -0.33 -11.87
N LYS A 195 22.82 -1.10 -10.77
CA LYS A 195 23.90 -1.98 -10.33
C LYS A 195 23.79 -3.35 -10.98
N ASP A 196 24.80 -3.74 -11.74
CA ASP A 196 24.86 -5.04 -12.43
C ASP A 196 24.80 -6.24 -11.48
N SER A 197 25.34 -6.09 -10.27
CA SER A 197 25.26 -7.12 -9.23
C SER A 197 23.85 -7.36 -8.70
N LYS A 198 22.88 -6.49 -8.99
CA LYS A 198 21.48 -6.64 -8.57
C LYS A 198 20.55 -7.19 -9.66
N ILE A 199 21.11 -7.52 -10.83
CA ILE A 199 20.40 -8.19 -11.90
C ILE A 199 21.23 -9.40 -12.32
N GLN A 200 20.75 -10.59 -11.99
CA GLN A 200 21.51 -11.83 -12.10
C GLN A 200 20.67 -12.95 -12.72
N PHE A 201 21.36 -13.79 -13.49
CA PHE A 201 20.86 -15.11 -13.88
C PHE A 201 21.62 -16.18 -13.09
N ILE A 202 20.88 -17.08 -12.45
CA ILE A 202 21.42 -18.20 -11.69
C ILE A 202 21.01 -19.47 -12.43
N ALA A 203 21.98 -20.14 -13.07
CA ALA A 203 21.71 -21.35 -13.83
C ALA A 203 21.19 -22.48 -12.91
N ALA A 204 20.19 -23.22 -13.38
CA ALA A 204 19.73 -24.42 -12.69
C ALA A 204 20.83 -25.49 -12.71
N SER A 205 20.83 -26.36 -11.69
CA SER A 205 21.74 -27.50 -11.63
C SER A 205 21.52 -28.44 -12.81
N GLY A 206 22.61 -28.96 -13.39
CA GLY A 206 22.54 -29.91 -14.52
C GLY A 206 22.32 -29.28 -15.90
N THR A 207 22.40 -27.95 -16.03
CA THR A 207 22.22 -27.25 -17.32
C THR A 207 23.42 -27.33 -18.26
N GLY A 208 24.61 -27.70 -17.76
CA GLY A 208 25.84 -27.71 -18.56
C GLY A 208 26.44 -26.33 -18.86
N LEU A 209 25.77 -25.25 -18.46
CA LEU A 209 26.23 -23.88 -18.71
C LEU A 209 27.54 -23.57 -18.00
N THR A 210 28.52 -23.07 -18.76
CA THR A 210 29.79 -22.59 -18.24
C THR A 210 29.63 -21.21 -17.60
N GLY A 211 30.55 -20.83 -16.70
CA GLY A 211 30.54 -19.49 -16.09
C GLY A 211 30.63 -18.34 -17.09
N ALA A 212 31.29 -18.56 -18.24
CA ALA A 212 31.37 -17.57 -19.32
C ALA A 212 30.04 -17.40 -20.07
N GLU A 213 29.26 -18.47 -20.23
CA GLU A 213 27.90 -18.41 -20.80
C GLU A 213 26.93 -17.74 -19.82
N VAL A 214 26.98 -18.11 -18.54
CA VAL A 214 26.17 -17.45 -17.48
C VAL A 214 26.45 -15.96 -17.41
N SER A 215 27.72 -15.56 -17.57
CA SER A 215 28.11 -14.14 -17.60
C SER A 215 27.56 -13.40 -18.83
N ARG A 216 27.56 -14.05 -20.00
CA ARG A 216 26.96 -13.51 -21.23
C ARG A 216 25.44 -13.37 -21.11
N ILE A 217 24.76 -14.41 -20.63
CA ILE A 217 23.31 -14.40 -20.35
C ILE A 217 22.95 -13.26 -19.39
N SER A 218 23.72 -13.12 -18.30
CA SER A 218 23.50 -12.05 -17.32
C SER A 218 23.67 -10.65 -17.92
N GLY A 219 24.59 -10.49 -18.88
CA GLY A 219 24.76 -9.24 -19.64
C GLY A 219 23.52 -8.88 -20.45
N GLU A 220 23.04 -9.81 -21.28
CA GLU A 220 21.84 -9.59 -22.10
C GLU A 220 20.58 -9.40 -21.23
N LEU A 221 20.47 -10.14 -20.12
CA LEU A 221 19.39 -9.98 -19.16
C LEU A 221 19.34 -8.57 -18.57
N ARG A 222 20.48 -7.97 -18.22
CA ARG A 222 20.54 -6.59 -17.69
C ARG A 222 20.01 -5.58 -18.70
N ASP A 223 20.42 -5.70 -19.95
CA ASP A 223 19.96 -4.82 -21.02
C ASP A 223 18.46 -4.98 -21.24
N ILE A 224 17.96 -6.22 -21.31
CA ILE A 224 16.53 -6.52 -21.43
C ILE A 224 15.74 -5.91 -20.28
N VAL A 225 16.14 -6.14 -19.02
CA VAL A 225 15.42 -5.66 -17.84
C VAL A 225 15.38 -4.12 -17.84
N ARG A 226 16.50 -3.46 -18.10
CA ARG A 226 16.60 -1.99 -18.10
C ARG A 226 15.85 -1.34 -19.24
N GLU A 227 15.83 -1.96 -20.41
CA GLU A 227 15.25 -1.36 -21.62
C GLU A 227 13.79 -1.73 -21.86
N LYS A 228 13.40 -2.96 -21.53
CA LYS A 228 12.07 -3.51 -21.86
C LYS A 228 11.16 -3.68 -20.66
N PHE A 229 11.72 -3.76 -19.44
CA PHE A 229 10.96 -3.96 -18.21
C PHE A 229 11.02 -2.73 -17.27
N THR A 230 11.20 -1.53 -17.84
CA THR A 230 11.02 -0.27 -17.10
C THR A 230 9.57 0.20 -17.28
N PRO A 231 8.69 0.03 -16.28
CA PRO A 231 7.32 0.51 -16.39
C PRO A 231 7.28 2.04 -16.42
N PRO A 232 6.33 2.64 -17.16
CA PRO A 232 6.10 4.08 -17.06
C PRO A 232 5.69 4.44 -15.62
N PRO A 233 6.04 5.64 -15.12
CA PRO A 233 5.55 6.10 -13.83
C PRO A 233 4.01 6.08 -13.81
N VAL A 234 3.45 5.56 -12.72
CA VAL A 234 2.00 5.43 -12.53
C VAL A 234 1.50 6.62 -11.72
N ASP A 235 0.45 7.28 -12.18
CA ASP A 235 -0.18 8.38 -11.43
C ASP A 235 -0.78 7.85 -10.12
N LEU A 236 -0.42 8.49 -9.01
CA LEU A 236 -1.04 8.22 -7.72
C LEU A 236 -2.28 9.11 -7.58
N PRO A 237 -3.38 8.60 -7.00
CA PRO A 237 -4.53 9.44 -6.68
C PRO A 237 -4.11 10.70 -5.89
N PRO A 238 -4.76 11.86 -6.11
CA PRO A 238 -4.37 13.13 -5.45
C PRO A 238 -4.25 12.96 -3.92
N ASP A 239 -5.22 12.27 -3.34
CA ASP A 239 -5.35 12.04 -1.90
C ASP A 239 -4.64 10.76 -1.43
N PHE A 240 -3.77 10.17 -2.25
CA PHE A 240 -3.11 8.92 -1.89
C PHE A 240 -2.10 9.17 -0.74
N PRO A 241 -2.34 8.73 0.49
CA PRO A 241 -1.62 9.23 1.66
C PRO A 241 -0.18 8.69 1.80
N PHE A 242 0.29 7.95 0.80
CA PHE A 242 1.56 7.26 0.77
C PHE A 242 2.68 8.13 0.17
N SER A 243 3.83 8.14 0.84
CA SER A 243 5.03 8.84 0.38
C SER A 243 6.27 7.95 0.35
N GLU A 244 6.29 6.90 1.16
CA GLU A 244 7.44 6.03 1.40
C GLU A 244 6.95 4.73 2.05
N PHE A 245 7.68 3.63 1.90
CA PHE A 245 7.43 2.38 2.63
C PHE A 245 8.63 1.99 3.47
N LYS A 246 8.44 1.02 4.36
CA LYS A 246 9.52 0.31 5.05
C LYS A 246 9.22 -1.17 5.11
N VAL A 247 10.22 -1.99 4.86
CA VAL A 247 10.15 -3.42 5.11
C VAL A 247 10.40 -3.67 6.59
N VAL A 248 9.46 -4.35 7.25
CA VAL A 248 9.49 -4.63 8.68
C VAL A 248 9.39 -6.14 8.91
N GLY A 249 10.08 -6.62 9.95
CA GLY A 249 10.20 -8.05 10.24
C GLY A 249 11.17 -8.77 9.30
N SER A 250 11.18 -10.09 9.38
CA SER A 250 12.09 -10.96 8.61
C SER A 250 11.43 -12.29 8.28
N GLY A 251 12.01 -13.03 7.33
CA GLY A 251 11.58 -14.38 6.97
C GLY A 251 10.12 -14.44 6.48
N ALA A 252 9.33 -15.35 7.05
CA ALA A 252 7.93 -15.58 6.66
C ALA A 252 6.97 -14.48 7.14
N ASN A 253 7.32 -13.76 8.21
CA ASN A 253 6.50 -12.71 8.80
C ASN A 253 6.87 -11.32 8.27
N GLN A 254 7.73 -11.24 7.26
CA GLN A 254 8.14 -9.96 6.67
C GLN A 254 6.94 -9.24 6.03
N VAL A 255 6.82 -7.95 6.30
CA VAL A 255 5.72 -7.10 5.80
C VAL A 255 6.27 -5.83 5.14
N ILE A 256 5.48 -5.25 4.24
CA ILE A 256 5.66 -3.87 3.80
C ILE A 256 4.76 -3.00 4.68
N ALA A 257 5.37 -2.10 5.44
CA ALA A 257 4.71 -1.03 6.16
C ALA A 257 4.53 0.20 5.25
N LEU A 258 3.28 0.64 5.13
CA LEU A 258 2.83 1.79 4.37
C LEU A 258 2.28 2.81 5.39
N PRO A 259 3.11 3.76 5.85
CA PRO A 259 2.62 4.83 6.70
C PRO A 259 1.61 5.73 5.99
N ILE A 260 0.64 6.21 6.77
CA ILE A 260 -0.49 7.00 6.33
C ILE A 260 -0.55 8.25 7.20
N GLN A 261 -0.41 9.39 6.54
CA GLN A 261 -0.64 10.70 7.16
C GLN A 261 -2.00 11.20 6.73
N VAL A 262 -2.89 11.40 7.70
CA VAL A 262 -4.27 11.86 7.48
C VAL A 262 -4.42 13.32 7.91
N SER A 263 -3.65 13.77 8.91
CA SER A 263 -3.66 15.17 9.33
C SER A 263 -2.70 16.03 8.49
N ASP A 264 -3.02 17.31 8.35
CA ASP A 264 -2.17 18.31 7.69
C ASP A 264 -0.92 18.67 8.50
N SER A 265 -0.67 17.97 9.61
CA SER A 265 0.46 18.23 10.49
C SER A 265 1.78 17.89 9.77
N PRO A 266 2.78 18.79 9.81
CA PRO A 266 4.07 18.53 9.20
C PRO A 266 4.78 17.38 9.90
N LEU A 267 5.22 16.41 9.10
CA LEU A 267 5.89 15.22 9.58
C LEU A 267 7.41 15.43 9.74
N PRO A 268 8.04 14.99 10.86
CA PRO A 268 9.48 15.10 11.05
C PRO A 268 10.30 14.37 9.97
N SER A 269 11.52 14.82 9.69
CA SER A 269 12.47 14.13 8.79
C SER A 269 12.96 12.81 9.40
N GLY A 270 13.21 11.78 8.58
CA GLY A 270 13.76 10.48 9.02
C GLY A 270 12.80 9.55 9.76
N ARG A 271 11.56 9.99 9.99
CA ARG A 271 10.47 9.29 10.69
C ARG A 271 10.19 7.85 10.24
N ILE A 272 10.47 7.49 8.99
CA ILE A 272 10.22 6.15 8.46
C ILE A 272 11.05 5.10 9.21
N GLN A 273 12.20 5.51 9.73
CA GLN A 273 13.07 4.66 10.53
C GLN A 273 12.43 4.24 11.85
N ASN A 274 11.46 4.99 12.37
CA ASN A 274 10.77 4.68 13.63
C ASN A 274 9.71 3.58 13.48
N LEU A 275 9.43 3.09 12.26
CA LEU A 275 8.50 1.98 12.02
C LEU A 275 9.23 0.65 12.13
N ASP A 276 9.37 0.12 13.35
CA ASP A 276 10.07 -1.15 13.60
C ASP A 276 9.13 -2.28 14.05
N GLU A 277 7.90 -1.95 14.43
CA GLU A 277 6.95 -2.94 14.94
C GLU A 277 6.23 -3.67 13.80
N ASN A 278 6.35 -5.00 13.79
CA ASN A 278 5.49 -5.86 12.97
C ASN A 278 4.23 -6.20 13.76
N PHE A 279 3.15 -5.48 13.49
CA PHE A 279 1.86 -5.73 14.12
C PHE A 279 0.92 -6.58 13.25
N ALA A 280 1.28 -6.88 12.00
CA ALA A 280 0.57 -7.87 11.19
C ALA A 280 0.78 -9.29 11.70
N ASP A 281 1.95 -9.57 12.29
CA ASP A 281 2.31 -10.89 12.83
C ASP A 281 2.22 -11.96 11.72
N SER A 282 1.41 -13.01 11.89
CA SER A 282 1.15 -14.02 10.86
C SER A 282 0.03 -13.65 9.88
N SER A 283 -0.64 -12.51 10.08
CA SER A 283 -1.82 -12.12 9.32
C SER A 283 -1.46 -11.64 7.91
N GLY A 284 -2.38 -11.83 6.97
CA GLY A 284 -2.22 -11.38 5.60
C GLY A 284 -2.01 -9.86 5.48
N PHE A 285 -2.77 -9.10 6.25
CA PHE A 285 -2.62 -7.65 6.39
C PHE A 285 -2.92 -7.19 7.82
N ALA A 286 -2.52 -5.97 8.13
CA ALA A 286 -3.00 -5.26 9.29
C ALA A 286 -3.05 -3.74 9.07
N PHE A 287 -3.90 -3.07 9.84
CA PHE A 287 -3.96 -1.62 9.94
C PHE A 287 -3.76 -1.23 11.39
N ALA A 288 -2.96 -0.20 11.62
CA ALA A 288 -2.81 0.42 12.92
C ALA A 288 -3.16 1.91 12.82
N ALA A 289 -3.86 2.41 13.83
CA ALA A 289 -4.18 3.82 13.98
C ALA A 289 -3.75 4.30 15.37
N SER A 290 -3.20 5.52 15.45
CA SER A 290 -2.75 6.10 16.71
C SER A 290 -3.95 6.41 17.60
N LYS A 291 -3.75 6.36 18.93
CA LYS A 291 -4.81 6.70 19.88
C LYS A 291 -5.38 8.10 19.64
N GLU A 292 -4.54 9.10 19.33
CA GLU A 292 -4.99 10.48 19.12
C GLU A 292 -6.00 10.57 17.98
N TYR A 293 -5.78 9.80 16.89
CA TYR A 293 -6.71 9.75 15.78
C TYR A 293 -8.04 9.05 16.13
N ILE A 294 -8.01 8.06 17.02
CA ILE A 294 -9.22 7.35 17.46
C ILE A 294 -9.99 8.15 18.51
N GLU A 295 -9.33 8.97 19.33
CA GLU A 295 -9.99 9.81 20.33
C GLU A 295 -10.96 10.81 19.68
N ASP A 296 -10.60 11.39 18.54
CA ASP A 296 -11.48 12.25 17.74
C ASP A 296 -12.74 11.50 17.27
N LEU A 297 -12.62 10.21 16.93
CA LEU A 297 -13.76 9.38 16.53
C LEU A 297 -14.72 9.10 17.68
N LEU A 298 -14.23 9.10 18.92
CA LEU A 298 -15.02 8.78 20.11
C LEU A 298 -15.72 10.01 20.71
N GLU A 299 -15.63 11.18 20.08
CA GLU A 299 -16.26 12.42 20.54
C GLU A 299 -17.76 12.28 20.89
N PRO A 300 -18.61 11.61 20.09
CA PRO A 300 -20.03 11.43 20.44
C PRO A 300 -20.25 10.66 21.75
N LEU A 301 -19.34 9.76 22.13
CA LEU A 301 -19.39 9.05 23.41
C LEU A 301 -19.09 9.98 24.59
N PHE A 302 -18.19 10.95 24.40
CA PHE A 302 -17.92 11.98 25.41
C PHE A 302 -19.12 12.90 25.61
N ASP A 303 -19.77 13.29 24.52
CA ASP A 303 -20.98 14.12 24.57
C ASP A 303 -22.09 13.42 25.33
N ALA A 304 -22.30 12.12 25.07
CA ALA A 304 -23.29 11.32 25.78
C ALA A 304 -23.05 11.33 27.30
N VAL A 305 -21.83 11.05 27.75
CA VAL A 305 -21.49 11.04 29.19
C VAL A 305 -21.58 12.44 29.81
N SER A 306 -21.15 13.47 29.07
CA SER A 306 -21.26 14.85 29.51
C SER A 306 -22.72 15.29 29.70
N ASN A 307 -23.62 14.83 28.83
CA ASN A 307 -25.05 15.10 28.95
C ASN A 307 -25.66 14.43 30.20
N VAL A 308 -25.27 13.20 30.53
CA VAL A 308 -25.70 12.55 31.80
C VAL A 308 -25.37 13.42 33.00
N VAL A 309 -24.14 13.93 33.05
CA VAL A 309 -23.67 14.76 34.17
C VAL A 309 -24.46 16.06 34.27
N ARG A 310 -24.76 16.71 33.14
CA ARG A 310 -25.53 17.96 33.09
C ARG A 310 -26.98 17.77 33.53
N ASP A 311 -27.59 16.66 33.15
CA ASP A 311 -29.01 16.42 33.35
C ASP A 311 -29.33 15.74 34.68
N PHE A 312 -28.34 15.16 35.36
CA PHE A 312 -28.56 14.45 36.62
C PHE A 312 -28.99 15.40 37.74
N LYS A 313 -30.28 15.30 38.08
CA LYS A 313 -30.92 15.97 39.21
C LYS A 313 -31.79 14.97 39.95
N LYS A 314 -31.60 14.85 41.26
CA LYS A 314 -32.42 14.01 42.14
C LYS A 314 -32.87 14.80 43.35
N GLU A 315 -34.13 14.60 43.73
CA GLU A 315 -34.69 15.15 44.95
C GLU A 315 -35.18 14.00 45.83
N ILE A 316 -34.88 14.06 47.11
CA ILE A 316 -35.44 13.16 48.13
C ILE A 316 -36.15 13.99 49.18
N ILE A 317 -37.19 13.42 49.77
CA ILE A 317 -37.91 14.02 50.89
C ILE A 317 -37.64 13.15 52.11
N ILE A 318 -37.03 13.73 53.13
CA ILE A 318 -36.81 13.08 54.42
C ILE A 318 -37.77 13.65 55.46
N GLY A 319 -38.28 12.78 56.33
CA GLY A 319 -39.01 13.19 57.53
C GLY A 319 -38.00 13.52 58.64
N VAL A 320 -38.12 14.70 59.23
CA VAL A 320 -37.25 15.15 60.33
C VAL A 320 -38.15 15.60 61.47
N THR A 321 -37.92 15.10 62.68
CA THR A 321 -38.68 15.53 63.86
C THR A 321 -37.88 16.56 64.63
N VAL A 322 -38.41 17.78 64.75
CA VAL A 322 -37.78 18.88 65.51
C VAL A 322 -38.75 19.29 66.60
N PHE A 323 -38.34 19.19 67.87
CA PHE A 323 -39.19 19.47 69.04
C PHE A 323 -40.53 18.70 69.05
N GLY A 324 -40.54 17.44 68.61
CA GLY A 324 -41.75 16.60 68.57
C GLY A 324 -42.70 16.87 67.40
N ILE A 325 -42.38 17.82 66.52
CA ILE A 325 -43.16 18.14 65.32
C ILE A 325 -42.53 17.43 64.10
N PRO A 326 -43.28 16.62 63.34
CA PRO A 326 -42.78 16.02 62.10
C PRO A 326 -42.74 17.08 60.99
N LEU A 327 -41.53 17.35 60.48
CA LEU A 327 -41.27 18.21 59.34
C LEU A 327 -40.84 17.35 58.15
N LYS A 328 -41.10 17.84 56.94
CA LYS A 328 -40.56 17.27 55.70
C LYS A 328 -39.46 18.19 55.19
N GLN A 329 -38.28 17.65 54.94
CA GLN A 329 -37.17 18.38 54.36
C GLN A 329 -36.82 17.77 52.99
N THR A 330 -36.75 18.61 51.98
CA THR A 330 -36.32 18.21 50.64
C THR A 330 -34.81 18.40 50.54
N ILE A 331 -34.09 17.33 50.18
CA ILE A 331 -32.68 17.38 49.83
C ILE A 331 -32.54 17.26 48.32
N LYS A 332 -31.86 18.23 47.71
CA LYS A 332 -31.57 18.26 46.26
C LYS A 332 -30.14 17.83 46.00
N PHE A 333 -29.98 16.96 45.01
CA PHE A 333 -28.72 16.43 44.52
C PHE A 333 -28.54 16.84 43.06
N THR A 334 -27.45 17.51 42.76
CA THR A 334 -27.09 17.90 41.39
C THR A 334 -25.64 17.50 41.12
N LEU A 335 -25.35 16.98 39.94
CA LEU A 335 -23.97 16.71 39.52
C LEU A 335 -23.36 17.89 38.76
N GLN A 336 -22.05 18.05 38.96
CA GLN A 336 -21.24 19.00 38.22
C GLN A 336 -19.94 18.30 37.78
N LEU A 337 -19.53 18.56 36.55
CA LEU A 337 -18.25 18.10 36.03
C LEU A 337 -17.14 18.98 36.60
N LYS A 338 -16.20 18.39 37.34
CA LYS A 338 -15.03 19.11 37.88
C LYS A 338 -13.88 19.09 36.88
N SER A 339 -13.64 17.94 36.25
CA SER A 339 -12.68 17.76 35.16
C SER A 339 -12.98 16.46 34.39
N GLY A 340 -12.47 16.36 33.17
CA GLY A 340 -12.81 15.30 32.21
C GLY A 340 -14.06 15.66 31.37
N PRO A 341 -14.65 14.70 30.63
CA PRO A 341 -14.22 13.31 30.49
C PRO A 341 -12.82 13.16 29.87
N SER A 342 -12.12 12.06 30.18
CA SER A 342 -10.81 11.71 29.61
C SER A 342 -10.73 10.22 29.29
N LEU A 343 -9.93 9.85 28.28
CA LEU A 343 -9.62 8.45 27.96
C LEU A 343 -8.25 8.06 28.48
N GLU A 344 -8.20 6.89 29.11
CA GLU A 344 -6.98 6.17 29.45
C GLU A 344 -6.97 4.90 28.59
N TRP A 345 -5.93 4.71 27.78
CA TRP A 345 -5.77 3.52 26.95
C TRP A 345 -5.03 2.45 27.73
N GLU A 346 -5.67 1.30 27.92
CA GLU A 346 -5.11 0.11 28.55
C GLU A 346 -5.02 -1.02 27.49
N SER A 347 -4.14 -1.99 27.67
CA SER A 347 -4.10 -3.14 26.77
C SER A 347 -5.46 -3.86 26.71
N GLY A 348 -6.06 -3.89 25.53
CA GLY A 348 -7.38 -4.48 25.28
C GLY A 348 -8.59 -3.61 25.66
N LYS A 349 -8.40 -2.42 26.26
CA LYS A 349 -9.52 -1.62 26.80
C LYS A 349 -9.29 -0.12 26.68
N ILE A 350 -10.37 0.63 26.47
CA ILE A 350 -10.39 2.08 26.57
C ILE A 350 -11.17 2.44 27.83
N LYS A 351 -10.58 3.23 28.72
CA LYS A 351 -11.18 3.59 30.00
C LYS A 351 -11.56 5.07 29.98
N LEU A 352 -12.86 5.32 30.03
CA LEU A 352 -13.43 6.64 30.20
C LEU A 352 -13.49 6.99 31.68
N SER A 353 -12.90 8.13 32.05
CA SER A 353 -12.90 8.63 33.42
C SER A 353 -13.40 10.08 33.48
N ALA A 354 -14.08 10.43 34.57
CA ALA A 354 -14.46 11.82 34.86
C ALA A 354 -14.40 12.10 36.36
N HIS A 355 -14.01 13.32 36.73
CA HIS A 355 -14.11 13.80 38.10
C HIS A 355 -15.36 14.63 38.26
N LEU A 356 -16.21 14.20 39.18
CA LEU A 356 -17.54 14.76 39.40
C LEU A 356 -17.64 15.36 40.80
N LYS A 357 -18.53 16.34 40.93
CA LYS A 357 -18.90 16.98 42.18
C LYS A 357 -20.41 16.85 42.37
N LEU A 358 -20.82 16.15 43.43
CA LEU A 358 -22.19 16.10 43.90
C LEU A 358 -22.46 17.32 44.78
N VAL A 359 -23.33 18.20 44.32
CA VAL A 359 -23.83 19.35 45.07
C VAL A 359 -25.07 18.92 45.85
N VAL A 360 -24.98 18.96 47.19
CA VAL A 360 -26.05 18.53 48.10
C VAL A 360 -26.65 19.75 48.78
N ARG A 361 -27.97 19.97 48.68
CA ARG A 361 -28.61 21.12 49.32
C ARG A 361 -29.85 20.70 50.13
N PRO A 362 -29.90 21.00 51.45
CA PRO A 362 -28.79 21.49 52.29
C PRO A 362 -27.76 20.39 52.54
N GLY A 363 -26.45 20.70 52.52
CA GLY A 363 -25.41 19.72 52.81
C GLY A 363 -24.03 20.09 52.24
N PRO A 364 -22.97 19.35 52.64
CA PRO A 364 -21.65 19.48 52.06
C PRO A 364 -21.59 18.88 50.65
N ASP A 365 -20.78 19.48 49.79
CA ASP A 365 -20.52 18.95 48.46
C ASP A 365 -19.55 17.77 48.54
N VAL A 366 -19.78 16.71 47.75
CA VAL A 366 -18.95 15.49 47.71
C VAL A 366 -18.29 15.38 46.34
N SER A 367 -16.98 15.12 46.29
CA SER A 367 -16.26 14.90 45.03
C SER A 367 -16.00 13.41 44.83
N PHE A 368 -16.15 12.91 43.61
CA PHE A 368 -15.90 11.52 43.29
C PHE A 368 -15.35 11.30 41.88
N LYS A 369 -14.76 10.12 41.65
CA LYS A 369 -14.30 9.68 40.32
C LYS A 369 -15.24 8.63 39.77
N PHE A 370 -15.64 8.84 38.52
CA PHE A 370 -16.38 7.89 37.72
C PHE A 370 -15.44 7.17 36.74
N THR A 371 -15.71 5.90 36.45
CA THR A 371 -14.96 5.11 35.46
C THR A 371 -15.87 4.15 34.70
N GLN A 372 -15.74 4.11 33.37
CA GLN A 372 -16.34 3.10 32.49
C GLN A 372 -15.25 2.53 31.57
N LYS A 373 -15.19 1.21 31.43
CA LYS A 373 -14.28 0.54 30.49
C LYS A 373 -15.03 0.10 29.23
N PHE A 374 -14.35 0.15 28.10
CA PHE A 374 -14.86 -0.28 26.81
C PHE A 374 -13.86 -1.23 26.14
N LYS A 375 -14.38 -2.17 25.35
CA LYS A 375 -13.61 -3.07 24.50
C LYS A 375 -14.20 -3.05 23.09
N LEU A 376 -13.40 -3.43 22.10
CA LEU A 376 -13.90 -3.67 20.74
C LEU A 376 -14.16 -5.15 20.54
N ALA A 377 -15.33 -5.48 20.01
CA ALA A 377 -15.71 -6.83 19.66
C ALA A 377 -15.77 -6.96 18.13
N LEU A 378 -15.15 -8.01 17.60
CA LEU A 378 -15.26 -8.39 16.20
C LEU A 378 -16.13 -9.63 16.12
N ASN A 379 -17.26 -9.53 15.41
CA ASN A 379 -18.01 -10.70 14.98
C ASN A 379 -17.40 -11.22 13.67
N ALA A 380 -16.62 -12.30 13.74
CA ALA A 380 -15.94 -12.86 12.58
C ALA A 380 -16.91 -13.34 11.48
N SER A 381 -18.13 -13.75 11.82
CA SER A 381 -19.12 -14.25 10.85
C SER A 381 -19.79 -13.12 10.07
N THR A 382 -20.15 -12.03 10.74
CA THR A 382 -20.81 -10.87 10.11
C THR A 382 -19.81 -9.79 9.67
N GLN A 383 -18.54 -9.91 10.09
CA GLN A 383 -17.49 -8.92 9.90
C GLN A 383 -17.82 -7.55 10.53
N GLN A 384 -18.71 -7.55 11.52
CA GLN A 384 -19.10 -6.33 12.24
C GLN A 384 -18.14 -6.07 13.40
N VAL A 385 -17.83 -4.80 13.60
CA VAL A 385 -17.03 -4.33 14.74
C VAL A 385 -17.87 -3.38 15.56
N THR A 386 -17.97 -3.68 16.86
CA THR A 386 -18.76 -2.90 17.82
C THR A 386 -17.90 -2.50 19.01
N LEU A 387 -18.23 -1.34 19.58
CA LEU A 387 -17.72 -0.91 20.86
C LEU A 387 -18.68 -1.43 21.95
N GLU A 388 -18.14 -2.21 22.89
CA GLU A 388 -18.91 -2.81 23.96
C GLU A 388 -18.45 -2.25 25.31
N ALA A 389 -19.40 -2.04 26.20
CA ALA A 389 -19.09 -1.80 27.60
C ALA A 389 -18.43 -3.05 28.21
N ASP A 390 -17.28 -2.85 28.87
CA ASP A 390 -16.60 -3.89 29.62
C ASP A 390 -16.95 -3.75 31.11
N GLY A 391 -18.11 -4.33 31.46
CA GLY A 391 -18.66 -4.26 32.82
C GLY A 391 -19.51 -3.01 33.09
N ASN A 392 -19.96 -2.93 34.34
CA ASN A 392 -20.74 -1.78 34.82
C ASN A 392 -19.84 -0.58 35.07
N PRO A 393 -20.39 0.64 35.00
CA PRO A 393 -19.67 1.80 35.44
C PRO A 393 -19.35 1.72 36.94
N SER A 394 -18.26 2.36 37.37
CA SER A 394 -17.78 2.33 38.76
C SER A 394 -17.58 3.73 39.31
N VAL A 395 -18.00 3.95 40.56
CA VAL A 395 -17.78 5.18 41.31
C VAL A 395 -16.86 4.94 42.50
N ASN A 396 -15.70 5.60 42.53
CA ASN A 396 -14.63 5.36 43.51
C ASN A 396 -14.76 6.17 44.81
N THR A 397 -15.96 6.30 45.39
CA THR A 397 -16.14 7.02 46.66
C THR A 397 -17.29 6.49 47.48
N ASP A 398 -17.17 6.67 48.80
CA ASP A 398 -18.24 6.66 49.79
C ASP A 398 -19.24 7.81 49.50
N LEU A 399 -20.05 7.65 48.46
CA LEU A 399 -21.24 8.48 48.33
C LEU A 399 -22.02 8.33 49.63
N PRO A 400 -22.49 9.44 50.24
CA PRO A 400 -23.06 9.42 51.58
C PRO A 400 -24.32 8.54 51.69
N PHE A 401 -24.87 8.10 50.55
CA PHE A 401 -26.02 7.22 50.49
C PHE A 401 -25.88 6.21 49.34
N ASN A 402 -26.02 4.90 49.65
CA ASN A 402 -25.94 3.82 48.65
C ASN A 402 -26.95 3.99 47.50
N PHE A 403 -28.15 4.54 47.76
CA PHE A 403 -29.14 4.77 46.71
C PHE A 403 -28.65 5.76 45.63
N LEU A 404 -27.74 6.69 45.97
CA LEU A 404 -27.16 7.62 45.00
C LEU A 404 -26.15 6.91 44.10
N HIS A 405 -25.43 5.94 44.64
CA HIS A 405 -24.50 5.11 43.89
C HIS A 405 -25.26 4.33 42.81
N GLU A 406 -26.28 3.57 43.22
CA GLU A 406 -27.13 2.80 42.29
C GLU A 406 -27.86 3.70 41.28
N ALA A 407 -28.43 4.82 41.73
CA ALA A 407 -29.14 5.74 40.84
C ALA A 407 -28.19 6.35 39.78
N PHE A 408 -26.97 6.70 40.18
CA PHE A 408 -25.99 7.25 39.25
C PHE A 408 -25.44 6.20 38.29
N GLU A 409 -25.05 5.01 38.79
CA GLU A 409 -24.59 3.91 37.95
C GLU A 409 -25.64 3.51 36.91
N ASN A 410 -26.92 3.43 37.31
CA ASN A 410 -28.02 3.14 36.41
C ASN A 410 -28.24 4.24 35.37
N ALA A 411 -28.19 5.52 35.77
CA ALA A 411 -28.35 6.65 34.85
C ALA A 411 -27.23 6.71 33.80
N VAL A 412 -25.98 6.45 34.21
CA VAL A 412 -24.86 6.33 33.27
C VAL A 412 -25.05 5.12 32.37
N LYS A 413 -25.38 3.96 32.93
CA LYS A 413 -25.57 2.73 32.17
C LYS A 413 -26.62 2.91 31.07
N GLU A 414 -27.78 3.45 31.42
CA GLU A 414 -28.87 3.73 30.47
C GLU A 414 -28.39 4.64 29.33
N LYS A 415 -27.79 5.79 29.66
CA LYS A 415 -27.36 6.77 28.64
C LYS A 415 -26.17 6.29 27.80
N ARG A 416 -25.28 5.49 28.39
CA ARG A 416 -24.22 4.80 27.67
C ARG A 416 -24.80 3.81 26.67
N ASP A 417 -25.73 2.96 27.11
CA ASP A 417 -26.31 1.90 26.27
C ASP A 417 -27.15 2.51 25.13
N ASP A 418 -27.88 3.59 25.42
CA ASP A 418 -28.54 4.44 24.42
C ASP A 418 -27.51 5.00 23.42
N ALA A 419 -26.39 5.59 23.87
CA ALA A 419 -25.38 6.15 22.97
C ALA A 419 -24.68 5.06 22.11
N LEU A 420 -24.45 3.87 22.68
CA LEU A 420 -23.84 2.76 21.95
C LEU A 420 -24.78 2.19 20.89
N SER A 421 -26.08 2.06 21.16
CA SER A 421 -26.99 1.24 20.35
C SER A 421 -28.40 1.81 20.06
N GLY A 422 -28.86 2.84 20.77
CA GLY A 422 -30.25 3.33 20.71
C GLY A 422 -30.45 4.80 20.30
N GLY A 423 -29.37 5.58 20.14
CA GLY A 423 -29.42 7.01 19.78
C GLY A 423 -29.75 7.30 18.31
N ALA A 424 -29.87 8.58 17.95
CA ALA A 424 -30.14 9.01 16.57
C ALA A 424 -29.01 8.63 15.57
N VAL A 425 -27.77 8.55 16.05
CA VAL A 425 -26.62 7.95 15.35
C VAL A 425 -25.87 7.09 16.37
N PRO A 426 -26.17 5.79 16.48
CA PRO A 426 -25.51 4.92 17.44
C PRO A 426 -24.00 4.86 17.18
N VAL A 427 -23.19 4.92 18.25
CA VAL A 427 -21.72 4.81 18.13
C VAL A 427 -21.33 3.51 17.44
N ASN A 428 -22.06 2.41 17.69
CA ASN A 428 -21.80 1.14 17.03
C ASN A 428 -22.06 1.19 15.52
N ASP A 429 -23.02 1.97 15.04
CA ASP A 429 -23.26 2.13 13.61
C ASP A 429 -22.13 2.94 12.95
N ALA A 430 -21.64 3.99 13.63
CA ALA A 430 -20.51 4.78 13.16
C ALA A 430 -19.21 3.94 13.11
N VAL A 431 -18.89 3.23 14.20
CA VAL A 431 -17.73 2.32 14.27
C VAL A 431 -17.84 1.25 13.19
N ASN A 432 -18.96 0.52 13.14
CA ASN A 432 -19.15 -0.52 12.14
C ASN A 432 -19.09 0.03 10.72
N GLY A 433 -19.66 1.21 10.45
CA GLY A 433 -19.62 1.89 9.17
C GLY A 433 -18.21 2.19 8.68
N ILE A 434 -17.31 2.62 9.58
CA ILE A 434 -15.90 2.85 9.26
C ILE A 434 -15.19 1.56 8.89
N PHE A 435 -15.33 0.51 9.71
CA PHE A 435 -14.71 -0.78 9.48
C PHE A 435 -15.23 -1.44 8.19
N ALA A 436 -16.55 -1.45 8.00
CA ALA A 436 -17.19 -1.97 6.80
C ALA A 436 -16.77 -1.17 5.56
N GLY A 437 -16.76 0.16 5.63
CA GLY A 437 -16.34 1.03 4.53
C GLY A 437 -14.87 0.81 4.14
N ALA A 438 -13.98 0.73 5.12
CA ALA A 438 -12.55 0.45 4.88
C ALA A 438 -12.36 -0.94 4.24
N ARG A 439 -13.04 -1.96 4.76
CA ARG A 439 -13.03 -3.31 4.20
C ARG A 439 -13.53 -3.33 2.75
N GLN A 440 -14.63 -2.65 2.45
CA GLN A 440 -15.19 -2.61 1.10
C GLN A 440 -14.26 -1.86 0.13
N LYS A 441 -13.62 -0.77 0.55
CA LYS A 441 -12.59 -0.09 -0.25
C LYS A 441 -11.41 -1.02 -0.57
N LEU A 442 -10.93 -1.78 0.42
CA LEU A 442 -9.87 -2.76 0.21
C LEU A 442 -10.31 -3.85 -0.79
N ILE A 443 -11.51 -4.42 -0.61
CA ILE A 443 -12.06 -5.43 -1.53
C ILE A 443 -12.18 -4.85 -2.94
N GLY A 444 -12.70 -3.63 -3.09
CA GLY A 444 -12.82 -2.96 -4.38
C GLY A 444 -11.46 -2.82 -5.09
N GLY A 445 -10.42 -2.42 -4.35
CA GLY A 445 -9.05 -2.36 -4.88
C GLY A 445 -8.49 -3.73 -5.28
N LEU A 446 -8.71 -4.76 -4.45
CA LEU A 446 -8.25 -6.12 -4.72
C LEU A 446 -8.95 -6.73 -5.95
N LYS A 447 -10.22 -6.39 -6.17
CA LYS A 447 -11.01 -6.84 -7.32
C LYS A 447 -10.52 -6.35 -8.67
N VAL A 448 -9.66 -5.33 -8.70
CA VAL A 448 -8.94 -4.91 -9.91
C VAL A 448 -7.94 -5.99 -10.36
N PHE A 449 -7.42 -6.79 -9.41
CA PHE A 449 -6.44 -7.84 -9.68
C PHE A 449 -7.11 -9.23 -9.82
N ASP A 450 -8.09 -9.50 -8.98
CA ASP A 450 -8.82 -10.78 -8.92
C ASP A 450 -10.27 -10.50 -8.52
N GLU A 451 -11.22 -10.71 -9.45
CA GLU A 451 -12.65 -10.43 -9.22
C GLU A 451 -13.25 -11.21 -8.03
N SER A 452 -12.65 -12.36 -7.69
CA SER A 452 -13.04 -13.20 -6.57
C SER A 452 -12.33 -12.86 -5.26
N ALA A 453 -11.50 -11.82 -5.27
CA ALA A 453 -10.77 -11.38 -4.09
C ALA A 453 -11.72 -10.95 -2.97
N SER A 454 -11.33 -11.30 -1.74
CA SER A 454 -12.03 -10.93 -0.52
C SER A 454 -11.05 -10.46 0.54
N ALA A 455 -11.55 -9.71 1.51
CA ALA A 455 -10.82 -9.36 2.71
C ALA A 455 -11.68 -9.72 3.92
N THR A 456 -11.06 -10.23 4.98
CA THR A 456 -11.74 -10.51 6.25
C THR A 456 -10.89 -10.03 7.41
N PHE A 457 -11.52 -9.45 8.42
CA PHE A 457 -10.90 -9.18 9.69
C PHE A 457 -10.87 -10.44 10.53
N THR A 458 -9.73 -10.69 11.16
CA THR A 458 -9.48 -11.82 12.06
C THR A 458 -9.33 -11.36 13.50
N THR A 459 -8.90 -10.12 13.73
CA THR A 459 -8.70 -9.58 15.08
C THR A 459 -8.81 -8.06 15.08
N VAL A 460 -9.37 -7.50 16.15
CA VAL A 460 -9.30 -6.08 16.50
C VAL A 460 -8.73 -6.00 17.91
N LYS A 461 -7.69 -5.18 18.11
CA LYS A 461 -6.96 -5.11 19.39
C LYS A 461 -6.69 -3.66 19.77
N ILE A 462 -7.12 -3.29 20.96
CA ILE A 462 -6.74 -2.03 21.62
C ILE A 462 -5.37 -2.21 22.29
N THR A 463 -4.50 -1.22 22.15
CA THR A 463 -3.18 -1.13 22.78
C THR A 463 -3.02 0.21 23.48
N GLU A 464 -1.96 0.40 24.27
CA GLU A 464 -1.69 1.69 24.92
C GLU A 464 -1.38 2.83 23.93
N ASP A 465 -0.94 2.47 22.72
CA ASP A 465 -0.54 3.42 21.66
C ASP A 465 -1.63 3.62 20.59
N GLY A 466 -2.69 2.81 20.58
CA GLY A 466 -3.77 2.90 19.61
C GLY A 466 -4.45 1.58 19.27
N LEU A 467 -4.99 1.48 18.06
CA LEU A 467 -5.84 0.39 17.59
C LEU A 467 -5.16 -0.42 16.49
N ILE A 468 -5.20 -1.75 16.59
CA ILE A 468 -4.73 -2.68 15.55
C ILE A 468 -5.90 -3.49 15.01
N VAL A 469 -6.00 -3.58 13.69
CA VAL A 469 -6.95 -4.41 12.96
C VAL A 469 -6.15 -5.37 12.08
N ARG A 470 -6.36 -6.68 12.24
CA ARG A 470 -5.69 -7.72 11.45
C ARG A 470 -6.69 -8.43 10.57
N GLY A 471 -6.20 -8.97 9.46
CA GLY A 471 -7.05 -9.73 8.56
C GLY A 471 -6.30 -10.55 7.52
N GLU A 472 -7.10 -11.25 6.72
CA GLU A 472 -6.64 -12.07 5.61
C GLU A 472 -7.25 -11.61 4.29
N ILE A 473 -6.44 -11.70 3.24
CA ILE A 473 -6.89 -11.55 1.86
C ILE A 473 -7.12 -12.95 1.31
N GLY A 474 -8.34 -13.20 0.86
CA GLY A 474 -8.70 -14.40 0.11
C GLY A 474 -8.65 -14.13 -1.39
N SER A 475 -8.27 -15.15 -2.17
CA SER A 475 -8.30 -15.14 -3.63
C SER A 475 -9.11 -16.33 -4.15
N GLY A 476 -9.45 -16.29 -5.43
CA GLY A 476 -10.07 -17.42 -6.10
C GLY A 476 -9.18 -18.66 -6.11
N PRO A 477 -9.78 -19.85 -6.35
CA PRO A 477 -9.00 -21.06 -6.55
C PRO A 477 -8.08 -20.87 -7.76
N ARG A 478 -6.83 -21.28 -7.56
CA ARG A 478 -5.79 -21.17 -8.57
C ARG A 478 -5.92 -22.30 -9.59
N GLN A 479 -5.84 -21.96 -10.87
CA GLN A 479 -5.80 -22.96 -11.94
C GLN A 479 -4.50 -23.78 -11.88
N ALA A 480 -4.56 -25.02 -12.37
CA ALA A 480 -3.39 -25.86 -12.51
C ALA A 480 -2.35 -25.23 -13.47
N PRO A 481 -1.05 -25.51 -13.30
CA PRO A 481 -0.02 -24.99 -14.19
C PRO A 481 -0.29 -25.38 -15.64
N VAL A 482 -0.30 -24.39 -16.54
CA VAL A 482 -0.37 -24.65 -17.99
C VAL A 482 1.04 -24.91 -18.49
N VAL A 483 1.33 -26.15 -18.87
CA VAL A 483 2.57 -26.50 -19.58
C VAL A 483 2.27 -26.39 -21.07
N GLN A 484 2.88 -25.39 -21.73
CA GLN A 484 2.83 -25.23 -23.19
C GLN A 484 4.12 -25.73 -23.82
#